data_AF-A0ABD0SUF2-F1
#
_entry.id   AF-A0ABD0SUF2-F1
#
_cell.length_a   1.000
_cell.length_b   1.000
_cell.length_c   1.000
_cell.angle_alpha   90.00
_cell.angle_beta   90.00
_cell.angle_gamma   90.00
#
_symmetry.space_group_name_H-M   'P 1'
#
loop_
_entity.id
_entity.type
_entity.pdbx_description
1 polymer ?
#
loop_
_entity_poly.entity_id
_entity_poly.type
_entity_poly.pdbx_seq_one_letter_code
_entity_poly.pdbx_strand_id
1 'polypeptide(L)'
;MISRTVLLLALVGFSCAAVWQGKLPPKPEKHAHKTGCYVKEIDDVVPFGQTVTPIGHCYRIECDSQMMYYASCGLVGAGPGCHVTEEDLTKPYPDCCPGVKCDEDNRVHKD
;
A
#
# COMPACT_ATOMS: atom_id res chain seq x y z
N MET A 1 3.20 -22.53 -33.52
CA MET A 1 2.78 -21.15 -33.84
C MET A 1 2.03 -20.59 -32.65
N ILE A 2 2.67 -19.74 -31.84
CA ILE A 2 2.00 -19.12 -30.67
C ILE A 2 1.03 -18.09 -31.23
N SER A 3 -0.27 -18.28 -30.97
CA SER A 3 -1.32 -17.39 -31.46
C SER A 3 -1.14 -16.00 -30.87
N ARG A 4 -1.29 -14.94 -31.67
CA ARG A 4 -1.23 -13.53 -31.21
C ARG A 4 -2.19 -13.29 -30.05
N THR A 5 -3.29 -14.03 -30.00
CA THR A 5 -4.28 -14.01 -28.92
C THR A 5 -3.70 -14.50 -27.58
N VAL A 6 -2.83 -15.52 -27.60
CA VAL A 6 -2.16 -16.03 -26.39
C VAL A 6 -1.13 -15.02 -25.87
N LEU A 7 -0.45 -14.32 -26.78
CA LEU A 7 0.50 -13.27 -26.43
C LEU A 7 -0.20 -12.05 -25.78
N LEU A 8 -1.37 -11.67 -26.30
CA LEU A 8 -2.17 -10.57 -25.74
C LEU A 8 -2.74 -10.91 -24.36
N LEU A 9 -3.21 -12.14 -24.14
CA LEU A 9 -3.73 -12.58 -22.84
C LEU A 9 -2.63 -12.63 -21.76
N ALA A 10 -1.41 -13.00 -22.13
CA ALA A 10 -0.26 -12.99 -21.22
C ALA A 10 0.13 -11.57 -20.77
N LEU A 11 -0.05 -10.55 -21.63
CA LEU A 11 0.26 -9.15 -21.29
C LEU A 11 -0.78 -8.51 -20.35
N VAL A 12 -2.06 -8.89 -20.45
CA VAL A 12 -3.13 -8.34 -19.60
C VAL A 12 -3.03 -8.87 -18.16
N GLY A 13 -2.53 -10.10 -17.97
CA GLY A 13 -2.38 -10.72 -16.64
C GLY A 13 -1.28 -10.13 -15.75
N PHE A 14 -0.46 -9.21 -16.25
CA PHE A 14 0.68 -8.63 -15.50
C PHE A 14 0.34 -7.34 -14.75
N SER A 15 -0.94 -7.08 -14.48
CA SER A 15 -1.38 -5.84 -13.83
C SER A 15 -1.55 -6.01 -12.31
N CYS A 16 -0.85 -5.14 -11.56
CA CYS A 16 -0.86 -4.89 -10.11
C CYS A 16 -0.15 -5.90 -9.18
N ALA A 17 1.17 -5.72 -9.02
CA ALA A 17 1.98 -6.35 -7.98
C ALA A 17 2.02 -5.57 -6.62
N ALA A 18 1.28 -4.46 -6.49
CA ALA A 18 1.36 -3.58 -5.31
C ALA A 18 0.34 -3.91 -4.19
N VAL A 19 -0.49 -4.94 -4.39
CA VAL A 19 -1.45 -5.41 -3.40
C VAL A 19 -1.15 -6.85 -3.02
N TRP A 20 -1.19 -7.15 -1.71
CA TRP A 20 -1.16 -8.53 -1.23
C TRP A 20 -2.39 -8.82 -0.40
N GLN A 21 -2.77 -10.10 -0.39
CA GLN A 21 -3.91 -10.61 0.37
C GLN A 21 -3.39 -11.53 1.48
N GLY A 22 -3.96 -11.37 2.67
CA GLY A 22 -3.69 -12.23 3.82
C GLY A 22 -4.99 -12.84 4.35
N LYS A 23 -4.91 -14.07 4.87
CA LYS A 23 -6.00 -14.62 5.68
C LYS A 23 -6.16 -13.79 6.95
N LEU A 24 -7.38 -13.75 7.48
CA LEU A 24 -7.66 -13.07 8.75
C LEU A 24 -6.78 -13.66 9.86
N PRO A 25 -5.99 -12.84 10.58
CA PRO A 25 -5.18 -13.33 11.69
C PRO A 25 -6.09 -13.80 12.84
N PRO A 26 -5.64 -14.77 13.66
CA PRO A 26 -6.38 -15.17 14.84
C PRO A 26 -6.54 -13.97 15.78
N LYS A 27 -7.78 -13.74 16.22
CA LYS A 27 -8.13 -12.62 17.09
C LYS A 27 -7.77 -12.96 18.54
N PRO A 28 -7.01 -12.11 19.27
CA PRO A 28 -6.75 -12.32 20.69
C PRO A 28 -8.04 -12.34 21.51
N GLU A 29 -8.07 -13.09 22.61
CA GLU A 29 -9.26 -13.23 23.48
C GLU A 29 -9.83 -11.89 23.94
N LYS A 30 -8.95 -10.93 24.29
CA LYS A 30 -9.34 -9.57 24.68
C LYS A 30 -10.19 -8.83 23.65
N HIS A 31 -10.07 -9.17 22.36
CA HIS A 31 -10.87 -8.57 21.29
C HIS A 31 -11.95 -9.51 20.74
N ALA A 32 -12.10 -10.74 21.25
CA ALA A 32 -13.01 -11.75 20.71
C ALA A 32 -14.48 -11.28 20.59
N HIS A 33 -14.88 -10.33 21.45
CA HIS A 33 -16.22 -9.74 21.46
C HIS A 33 -16.47 -8.73 20.32
N LYS A 34 -15.44 -8.27 19.62
CA LYS A 34 -15.56 -7.29 18.51
C LYS A 34 -15.68 -8.02 17.18
N THR A 35 -16.59 -7.60 16.32
CA THR A 35 -16.75 -8.11 14.95
C THR A 35 -15.83 -7.37 13.98
N GLY A 36 -15.13 -8.11 13.11
CA GLY A 36 -14.17 -7.53 12.15
C GLY A 36 -12.80 -8.22 12.15
N CYS A 37 -11.84 -7.61 11.47
CA CYS A 37 -10.46 -8.08 11.36
C CYS A 37 -9.61 -7.52 12.49
N TYR A 38 -8.82 -8.37 13.13
CA TYR A 38 -7.81 -7.90 14.08
C TYR A 38 -6.60 -7.33 13.32
N VAL A 39 -6.19 -6.12 13.67
CA VAL A 39 -5.05 -5.40 13.09
C VAL A 39 -4.00 -5.26 14.17
N LYS A 40 -2.85 -5.91 13.98
CA LYS A 40 -1.80 -6.03 15.00
C LYS A 40 -1.14 -4.68 15.28
N GLU A 41 -1.00 -3.86 14.24
CA GLU A 41 -0.32 -2.57 14.24
C GLU A 41 -0.98 -1.56 15.18
N ILE A 42 -2.30 -1.63 15.32
CA ILE A 42 -3.08 -0.77 16.23
C ILE A 42 -3.63 -1.52 17.45
N ASP A 43 -3.32 -2.83 17.56
CA ASP A 43 -3.83 -3.71 18.60
C ASP A 43 -5.36 -3.63 18.79
N ASP A 44 -6.11 -3.58 17.69
CA ASP A 44 -7.58 -3.50 17.73
C ASP A 44 -8.26 -4.18 16.54
N VAL A 45 -9.59 -4.25 16.59
CA VAL A 45 -10.44 -4.84 15.56
C VAL A 45 -11.08 -3.75 14.71
N VAL A 46 -10.84 -3.84 13.41
CA VAL A 46 -11.43 -2.97 12.40
C VAL A 46 -12.68 -3.64 11.83
N PRO A 47 -13.83 -2.94 11.76
CA PRO A 47 -15.05 -3.50 11.18
C PRO A 47 -14.87 -3.94 9.73
N PHE A 48 -15.66 -4.90 9.28
CA PHE A 48 -15.65 -5.32 7.88
C PHE A 48 -16.06 -4.16 6.95
N GLY A 49 -15.43 -4.11 5.77
CA GLY A 49 -15.59 -3.05 4.77
C GLY A 49 -14.86 -1.74 5.11
N GLN A 50 -14.06 -1.72 6.19
CA GLN A 50 -13.30 -0.53 6.59
C GLN A 50 -11.82 -0.66 6.23
N THR A 51 -11.20 0.50 6.06
CA THR A 51 -9.78 0.64 5.75
C THR A 51 -9.09 1.45 6.83
N VAL A 52 -7.86 1.06 7.17
CA VAL A 52 -7.03 1.67 8.20
C VAL A 52 -5.61 1.86 7.66
N THR A 53 -4.96 2.93 8.10
CA THR A 53 -3.57 3.28 7.78
C THR A 53 -2.80 3.48 9.08
N PRO A 54 -2.19 2.43 9.65
CA PRO A 54 -1.52 2.52 10.95
C PRO A 54 -0.33 3.49 10.92
N ILE A 55 -0.30 4.47 11.81
CA ILE A 55 0.88 5.33 11.99
C ILE A 55 2.06 4.48 12.46
N GLY A 56 3.27 4.77 11.95
CA GLY A 56 4.46 3.93 12.14
C GLY A 56 4.63 2.85 11.07
N HIS A 57 3.67 2.67 10.16
CA HIS A 57 3.70 1.69 9.08
C HIS A 57 3.24 2.32 7.75
N CYS A 58 4.00 2.12 6.67
CA CYS A 58 3.68 2.72 5.38
C CYS A 58 2.91 1.80 4.43
N TYR A 59 1.73 1.36 4.87
CA TYR A 59 0.76 0.64 4.05
C TYR A 59 -0.66 0.88 4.56
N ARG A 60 -1.64 0.69 3.67
CA ARG A 60 -3.04 0.59 4.07
C ARG A 60 -3.46 -0.87 4.22
N ILE A 61 -4.44 -1.09 5.09
CA ILE A 61 -5.06 -2.38 5.34
C ILE A 61 -6.57 -2.21 5.17
N GLU A 62 -7.15 -3.00 4.29
CA GLU A 62 -8.58 -3.10 4.07
C GLU A 62 -9.09 -4.43 4.66
N CYS A 63 -10.07 -4.32 5.55
CA CYS A 63 -10.66 -5.45 6.24
C CYS A 63 -11.90 -5.93 5.49
N ASP A 64 -11.80 -7.09 4.83
CA ASP A 64 -12.96 -7.79 4.26
C ASP A 64 -13.40 -8.96 5.16
N SER A 65 -14.62 -9.44 4.92
CA SER A 65 -15.21 -10.59 5.61
C SER A 65 -14.40 -11.89 5.52
N GLN A 66 -13.63 -12.10 4.44
CA GLN A 66 -12.87 -13.33 4.22
C GLN A 66 -11.36 -13.13 4.26
N MET A 67 -10.88 -11.96 3.84
CA MET A 67 -9.46 -11.66 3.71
C MET A 67 -9.12 -10.24 4.16
N MET A 68 -7.84 -10.00 4.41
CA MET A 68 -7.31 -8.65 4.53
C MET A 68 -6.52 -8.33 3.27
N TYR A 69 -6.74 -7.13 2.75
CA TYR A 69 -6.02 -6.61 1.60
C TYR A 69 -5.08 -5.53 2.07
N TYR A 70 -3.87 -5.55 1.54
CA TYR A 70 -2.83 -4.61 1.92
C TYR A 70 -2.32 -3.93 0.66
N ALA A 71 -1.97 -2.64 0.77
CA ALA A 71 -1.27 -1.95 -0.29
C ALA A 71 -0.13 -1.11 0.29
N SER A 72 1.08 -1.34 -0.21
CA SER A 72 2.28 -0.57 0.11
C SER A 72 2.54 0.53 -0.92
N CYS A 73 3.61 1.27 -0.70
CA CYS A 73 4.15 2.18 -1.69
C CYS A 73 4.57 1.43 -2.96
N GLY A 74 4.40 2.10 -4.09
CA GLY A 74 4.95 1.63 -5.36
C GLY A 74 6.45 1.83 -5.44
N LEU A 75 7.10 1.14 -6.35
CA LEU A 75 8.50 1.38 -6.67
C LEU A 75 8.64 2.74 -7.37
N VAL A 76 9.47 3.62 -6.83
CA VAL A 76 9.83 4.91 -7.42
C VAL A 76 11.32 4.92 -7.78
N GLY A 77 11.66 5.59 -8.88
CA GLY A 77 13.03 5.77 -9.34
C GLY A 77 13.28 7.24 -9.67
N ALA A 78 14.47 7.73 -9.35
CA ALA A 78 14.87 9.10 -9.63
C ALA A 78 15.73 9.18 -10.90
N GLY A 79 15.49 10.21 -11.72
CA GLY A 79 16.33 10.57 -12.86
C GLY A 79 17.53 11.44 -12.45
N PRO A 80 18.39 11.83 -13.41
CA PRO A 80 19.52 12.72 -13.15
C PRO A 80 19.09 14.04 -12.48
N GLY A 81 19.79 14.47 -11.43
CA GLY A 81 19.46 15.71 -10.69
C GLY A 81 18.28 15.59 -9.72
N CYS A 82 17.79 14.37 -9.49
CA CYS A 82 16.74 14.09 -8.52
C CYS A 82 17.17 12.97 -7.57
N HIS A 83 16.54 12.90 -6.40
CA HIS A 83 16.70 11.83 -5.43
C HIS A 83 15.34 11.31 -4.95
N VAL A 84 15.31 10.06 -4.52
CA VAL A 84 14.15 9.47 -3.85
C VAL A 84 14.17 9.93 -2.39
N THR A 85 13.03 10.39 -1.88
CA THR A 85 12.90 10.76 -0.47
C THR A 85 12.73 9.53 0.40
N GLU A 86 13.11 9.61 1.68
CA GLU A 86 12.82 8.55 2.63
C GLU A 86 11.32 8.45 2.95
N GLU A 87 10.90 7.31 3.51
CA GLU A 87 9.56 7.15 4.09
C GLU A 87 9.36 8.07 5.30
N ASP A 88 8.17 8.66 5.42
CA ASP A 88 7.76 9.45 6.58
C ASP A 88 6.68 8.70 7.38
N LEU A 89 7.12 7.80 8.26
CA LEU A 89 6.24 6.95 9.08
C LEU A 89 5.40 7.73 10.11
N THR A 90 5.61 9.05 10.23
CA THR A 90 4.75 9.92 11.05
C THR A 90 3.44 10.27 10.34
N LYS A 91 3.34 9.99 9.04
CA LYS A 91 2.16 10.21 8.21
C LYS A 91 1.44 8.90 7.89
N PRO A 92 0.13 8.94 7.62
CA PRO A 92 -0.59 7.77 7.12
C PRO A 92 -0.21 7.47 5.67
N TYR A 93 -0.36 6.23 5.24
CA TYR A 93 -0.38 5.90 3.81
C TYR A 93 -1.52 6.66 3.10
N PRO A 94 -1.30 7.21 1.88
CA PRO A 94 -0.08 7.13 1.06
C PRO A 94 0.95 8.25 1.32
N ASP A 95 0.68 9.19 2.22
CA ASP A 95 1.52 10.37 2.45
C ASP A 95 2.87 10.06 3.10
N CYS A 96 3.01 8.87 3.70
CA CYS A 96 4.28 8.36 4.18
C CYS A 96 5.21 7.85 3.06
N CYS A 97 4.72 7.68 1.83
CA CYS A 97 5.47 7.00 0.78
C CYS A 97 6.65 7.83 0.27
N PRO A 98 7.74 7.17 -0.18
CA PRO A 98 8.84 7.83 -0.88
C PRO A 98 8.36 8.54 -2.14
N GLY A 99 8.73 9.81 -2.28
CA GLY A 99 8.55 10.59 -3.49
C GLY A 99 9.85 10.77 -4.24
N VAL A 100 9.81 11.55 -5.32
CA VAL A 100 10.99 12.03 -6.04
C VAL A 100 11.08 13.53 -5.82
N LYS A 101 12.26 14.01 -5.44
CA LYS A 101 12.56 15.43 -5.28
C LYS A 101 13.74 15.80 -6.18
N CYS A 102 13.57 16.82 -7.01
CA CYS A 102 14.62 17.31 -7.91
C CYS A 102 15.24 18.60 -7.39
N ASP A 103 16.55 18.74 -7.55
CA ASP A 103 17.29 19.91 -7.06
C ASP A 103 16.90 21.19 -7.83
N GLU A 104 16.39 21.05 -9.05
CA GLU A 104 16.01 22.16 -9.94
C GLU A 104 14.54 22.61 -9.83
N ASP A 105 13.68 21.91 -9.07
CA ASP A 105 12.26 22.28 -8.91
C ASP A 105 12.06 23.65 -8.22
N ASN A 106 13.11 24.21 -7.60
CA ASN A 106 13.12 25.56 -7.04
C ASN A 106 13.30 26.69 -8.07
N ARG A 107 13.46 26.39 -9.38
CA ARG A 107 13.69 27.42 -10.41
C ARG A 107 12.46 27.77 -11.27
N VAL A 108 11.36 27.00 -11.19
CA VAL A 108 10.19 27.20 -12.08
C VAL A 108 9.17 28.23 -11.54
N HIS A 109 9.31 28.70 -10.30
CA HIS A 109 8.45 29.75 -9.71
C HIS A 109 9.14 31.11 -9.51
N LYS A 110 10.22 31.37 -10.25
CA LYS A 110 10.93 32.65 -10.17
C LYS A 110 10.93 33.35 -11.52
N ASP A 111 9.76 33.65 -12.04
CA ASP A 111 9.50 34.69 -13.04
C ASP A 111 8.07 35.23 -12.88
#